data_AF-A0A7S3C5G7-F1
#
_entry.id   AF-A0A7S3C5G7-F1
#
_cell.length_a   1.000
_cell.length_b   1.000
_cell.length_c   1.000
_cell.angle_alpha   90.00
_cell.angle_beta   90.00
_cell.angle_gamma   90.00
#
_symmetry.space_group_name_H-M   'P 1'
#
loop_
_entity.id
_entity.type
_entity.pdbx_description
1 polymer ?
#
loop_
_entity_poly.entity_id
_entity_poly.type
_entity_poly.pdbx_seq_one_letter_code
_entity_poly.pdbx_strand_id
1 'polypeptide(L)'
;MALLVIGSCAAATIAQPKGLRVCTNTACRKGGSSDTLSLLQALASTAPVPSARAPKGITAAALQQAHACAKVEGCGCLGGCGSGPNVASVATGEIFHDIYKPVTAQALLEAELGLNVPDAATKAYLKKMYADRSLRSNQPREAINLLTAALNEAGTLRAQAAYLLGILLEQRANVYESLADLEAAAADRKTAGRMLSMPPETDVLPAR
;
A
#
# COMPACT_ATOMS: atom_id res chain seq x y z
N MET A 1 -14.28 -46.72 -42.20
CA MET A 1 -14.60 -46.13 -40.89
C MET A 1 -13.69 -44.93 -40.68
N ALA A 2 -14.27 -43.73 -40.72
CA ALA A 2 -13.58 -42.49 -40.41
C ALA A 2 -13.49 -42.32 -38.90
N LEU A 3 -12.30 -41.99 -38.37
CA LEU A 3 -12.17 -41.38 -37.05
C LEU A 3 -11.42 -40.06 -37.22
N LEU A 4 -12.10 -38.99 -36.82
CA LEU A 4 -11.73 -37.59 -36.95
C LEU A 4 -11.61 -37.03 -35.52
N VAL A 5 -10.46 -36.40 -35.20
CA VAL A 5 -10.19 -35.29 -34.22
C VAL A 5 -10.49 -35.66 -32.73
N ILE A 6 -9.86 -35.13 -31.67
CA ILE A 6 -9.40 -33.77 -31.42
C ILE A 6 -8.22 -33.76 -30.44
N GLY A 7 -7.16 -33.05 -30.82
CA GLY A 7 -6.08 -32.65 -29.93
C GLY A 7 -6.58 -31.63 -28.90
N SER A 8 -6.39 -31.93 -27.63
CA SER A 8 -6.63 -30.99 -26.55
C SER A 8 -5.35 -30.18 -26.32
N CYS A 9 -5.20 -29.08 -27.07
CA CYS A 9 -4.26 -28.03 -26.71
C CYS A 9 -4.81 -27.36 -25.44
N ALA A 10 -4.22 -27.69 -24.29
CA ALA A 10 -4.40 -26.91 -23.08
C ALA A 10 -3.93 -25.48 -23.37
N ALA A 11 -4.88 -24.58 -23.58
CA ALA A 11 -4.64 -23.16 -23.63
C ALA A 11 -4.09 -22.76 -22.25
N ALA A 12 -2.77 -22.70 -22.14
CA ALA A 12 -2.12 -21.97 -21.05
C ALA A 12 -2.66 -20.54 -21.14
N THR A 13 -3.64 -20.22 -20.28
CA THR A 13 -4.12 -18.86 -20.11
C THR A 13 -2.90 -18.06 -19.71
N ILE A 14 -2.37 -17.27 -20.64
CA ILE A 14 -1.37 -16.26 -20.33
C ILE A 14 -2.08 -15.34 -19.35
N ALA A 15 -1.82 -15.53 -18.06
CA ALA A 15 -2.43 -14.73 -17.00
C ALA A 15 -2.14 -13.28 -17.35
N GLN A 16 -3.19 -12.51 -17.62
CA GLN A 16 -3.02 -11.11 -17.94
C GLN A 16 -2.25 -10.42 -16.79
N PRO A 17 -1.38 -9.46 -17.11
CA PRO A 17 -0.65 -8.73 -16.07
C PRO A 17 -1.64 -8.06 -15.13
N LYS A 18 -1.77 -8.59 -13.91
CA LYS A 18 -2.60 -8.00 -12.85
C LYS A 18 -1.87 -6.82 -12.24
N GLY A 19 -2.43 -5.62 -12.39
CA GLY A 19 -1.93 -4.40 -11.80
C GLY A 19 -2.97 -3.29 -11.82
N LEU A 20 -2.76 -2.26 -11.01
CA LEU A 20 -3.56 -1.03 -10.98
C LEU A 20 -2.69 0.15 -11.41
N ARG A 21 -3.29 1.05 -12.17
CA ARG A 21 -2.67 2.29 -12.67
C ARG A 21 -3.40 3.49 -12.10
N VAL A 22 -2.72 4.31 -11.32
CA VAL A 22 -3.33 5.50 -10.69
C VAL A 22 -2.94 6.74 -11.49
N CYS A 23 -3.93 7.52 -11.91
CA CYS A 23 -3.68 8.78 -12.63
C CYS A 23 -2.94 9.77 -11.73
N THR A 24 -1.67 10.06 -12.01
CA THR A 24 -0.88 11.06 -11.25
C THR A 24 -0.64 12.34 -12.03
N ASN A 25 -1.40 12.57 -13.10
CA ASN A 25 -1.26 13.79 -13.91
C ASN A 25 -1.65 15.03 -13.08
N THR A 26 -0.69 15.93 -12.88
CA THR A 26 -0.84 17.18 -12.13
C THR A 26 -1.87 18.12 -12.76
N ALA A 27 -2.10 18.01 -14.08
CA ALA A 27 -3.11 18.79 -14.78
C ALA A 27 -4.55 18.44 -14.38
N CYS A 28 -4.83 17.20 -13.90
CA CYS A 28 -6.18 16.81 -13.47
C CYS A 28 -6.63 17.46 -12.14
N ARG A 29 -5.83 18.36 -11.54
CA ARG A 29 -6.16 19.33 -10.46
C ARG A 29 -6.80 18.82 -9.17
N LYS A 30 -7.17 17.56 -9.01
CA LYS A 30 -7.50 16.96 -7.70
C LYS A 30 -6.23 16.34 -7.12
N GLY A 31 -5.60 17.03 -6.16
CA GLY A 31 -4.41 16.52 -5.45
C GLY A 31 -4.60 15.13 -4.80
N GLY A 32 -5.85 14.68 -4.63
CA GLY A 32 -6.17 13.37 -4.06
C GLY A 32 -5.67 12.15 -4.86
N SER A 33 -5.28 12.27 -6.13
CA SER A 33 -4.83 11.09 -6.89
C SER A 33 -3.43 10.60 -6.49
N SER A 34 -2.51 11.49 -6.09
CA SER A 34 -1.23 11.08 -5.51
C SER A 34 -1.42 10.45 -4.13
N ASP A 35 -2.36 10.97 -3.35
CA ASP A 35 -2.74 10.41 -2.05
C ASP A 35 -3.35 9.01 -2.23
N THR A 36 -4.11 8.80 -3.32
CA THR A 36 -4.68 7.51 -3.71
C THR A 36 -3.61 6.50 -4.09
N LEU A 37 -2.59 6.91 -4.85
CA LEU A 37 -1.44 6.06 -5.16
C LEU A 37 -0.73 5.64 -3.87
N SER A 38 -0.48 6.60 -2.98
CA SER A 38 0.17 6.33 -1.69
C SER A 38 -0.67 5.39 -0.82
N LEU A 39 -2.00 5.57 -0.79
CA LEU A 39 -2.94 4.70 -0.09
C LEU A 39 -2.90 3.27 -0.62
N LEU A 40 -3.06 3.09 -1.93
CA LEU A 40 -3.08 1.77 -2.54
C LEU A 40 -1.74 1.05 -2.37
N GLN A 41 -0.61 1.75 -2.53
CA GLN A 41 0.71 1.17 -2.30
C GLN A 41 0.94 0.81 -0.82
N ALA A 42 0.56 1.67 0.12
CA ALA A 42 0.70 1.40 1.54
C ALA A 42 -0.12 0.17 1.96
N LEU A 43 -1.37 0.05 1.51
CA LEU A 43 -2.20 -1.14 1.80
C LEU A 43 -1.66 -2.40 1.12
N ALA A 44 -1.30 -2.32 -0.16
CA ALA A 44 -0.72 -3.45 -0.89
C ALA A 44 0.60 -3.95 -0.27
N SER A 45 1.38 -3.06 0.34
CA SER A 45 2.64 -3.43 1.03
C SER A 45 2.42 -4.34 2.25
N THR A 46 1.21 -4.37 2.80
CA THR A 46 0.86 -5.21 3.96
C THR A 46 0.29 -6.56 3.56
N ALA A 47 0.05 -6.80 2.28
CA ALA A 47 -0.34 -8.11 1.80
C ALA A 47 0.82 -9.11 1.99
N PRO A 48 0.55 -10.39 2.31
CA PRO A 48 1.59 -11.40 2.41
C PRO A 48 2.42 -11.48 1.13
N VAL A 49 3.73 -11.21 1.24
CA VAL A 49 4.67 -11.26 0.12
C VAL A 49 5.49 -12.55 0.22
N PRO A 50 5.56 -13.37 -0.84
CA PRO A 50 6.38 -14.59 -0.81
C PRO A 50 7.86 -14.25 -0.55
N SER A 51 8.37 -14.59 0.63
CA SER A 51 9.75 -14.29 1.02
C SER A 51 10.76 -15.34 0.54
N ALA A 52 10.28 -16.51 0.12
CA ALA A 52 11.11 -17.65 -0.30
C ALA A 52 12.07 -17.38 -1.48
N ARG A 53 11.84 -16.30 -2.25
CA ARG A 53 12.70 -15.88 -3.38
C ARG A 53 13.35 -14.51 -3.17
N ALA A 54 13.28 -13.96 -1.96
CA ALA A 54 13.84 -12.66 -1.66
C ALA A 54 15.37 -12.69 -1.86
N PRO A 55 15.96 -11.71 -2.57
CA PRO A 55 17.41 -11.58 -2.66
C PRO A 55 18.06 -11.50 -1.28
N LYS A 56 19.23 -12.12 -1.10
CA LYS A 56 19.96 -12.02 0.17
C LYS A 56 20.26 -10.54 0.48
N GLY A 57 19.98 -10.13 1.71
CA GLY A 57 20.23 -8.78 2.18
C GLY A 57 19.12 -7.76 1.89
N ILE A 58 17.99 -8.17 1.28
CA ILE A 58 16.81 -7.30 1.18
C ILE A 58 16.07 -7.28 2.52
N THR A 59 15.54 -6.12 2.90
CA THR A 59 14.72 -5.97 4.11
C THR A 59 13.25 -6.31 3.81
N ALA A 60 12.49 -6.65 4.85
CA ALA A 60 11.05 -6.89 4.76
C ALA A 60 10.33 -5.70 4.13
N ALA A 61 10.63 -4.48 4.61
CA ALA A 61 10.01 -3.27 4.12
C ALA A 61 10.34 -3.00 2.64
N ALA A 62 11.59 -3.23 2.21
CA ALA A 62 11.98 -3.08 0.81
C ALA A 62 11.27 -4.10 -0.10
N LEU A 63 11.14 -5.35 0.36
CA LEU A 63 10.38 -6.38 -0.37
C LEU A 63 8.89 -6.03 -0.47
N GLN A 64 8.29 -5.58 0.62
CA GLN A 64 6.89 -5.11 0.69
C GLN A 64 6.63 -3.94 -0.24
N GLN A 65 7.52 -2.94 -0.22
CA GLN A 65 7.42 -1.78 -1.08
C GLN A 65 7.59 -2.17 -2.55
N ALA A 66 8.57 -3.02 -2.88
CA ALA A 66 8.76 -3.51 -4.24
C ALA A 66 7.55 -4.30 -4.75
N HIS A 67 6.96 -5.14 -3.89
CA HIS A 67 5.72 -5.87 -4.21
C HIS A 67 4.56 -4.91 -4.49
N ALA A 68 4.35 -3.92 -3.61
CA ALA A 68 3.31 -2.92 -3.79
C ALA A 68 3.50 -2.12 -5.08
N CYS A 69 4.71 -1.64 -5.35
CA CYS A 69 5.03 -0.89 -6.57
C CYS A 69 4.86 -1.74 -7.84
N ALA A 70 5.14 -3.04 -7.81
CA ALA A 70 4.91 -3.93 -8.94
C ALA A 70 3.41 -4.20 -9.21
N LYS A 71 2.54 -3.90 -8.24
CA LYS A 71 1.08 -4.11 -8.33
C LYS A 71 0.31 -2.82 -8.54
N VAL A 72 0.82 -1.71 -8.05
CA VAL A 72 0.18 -0.40 -8.09
C VAL A 72 1.19 0.64 -8.54
N GLU A 73 0.97 1.18 -9.73
CA GLU A 73 1.87 2.15 -10.35
C GLU A 73 1.15 3.45 -10.68
N GLY A 74 1.86 4.58 -10.61
CA GLY A 74 1.39 5.83 -11.19
C GLY A 74 1.38 5.75 -12.72
N CYS A 75 0.48 6.49 -13.36
CA CYS A 75 0.41 6.64 -14.80
C CYS A 75 0.09 8.07 -15.23
N GLY A 76 0.10 8.31 -16.54
CA GLY A 76 -0.38 9.55 -17.13
C GLY A 76 -1.89 9.77 -16.96
N CYS A 77 -2.42 10.70 -17.75
CA CYS A 77 -3.85 10.99 -17.74
C CYS A 77 -4.67 9.76 -18.15
N LEU A 78 -5.68 9.40 -17.34
CA LEU A 78 -6.65 8.36 -17.69
C LEU A 78 -7.92 8.91 -18.36
N GLY A 79 -7.96 10.22 -18.66
CA GLY A 79 -9.19 10.90 -19.08
C GLY A 79 -10.17 11.07 -17.92
N GLY A 80 -11.32 11.69 -18.19
CA GLY A 80 -12.35 11.93 -17.15
C GLY A 80 -11.88 12.78 -15.97
N CYS A 81 -10.94 13.72 -16.19
CA CYS A 81 -10.52 14.65 -15.13
C CYS A 81 -11.76 15.40 -14.59
N GLY A 82 -11.88 15.53 -13.27
CA GLY A 82 -13.06 16.12 -12.61
C GLY A 82 -13.90 15.08 -11.86
N SER A 83 -13.94 13.83 -12.33
CA SER A 83 -14.71 12.72 -11.72
C SER A 83 -14.06 12.10 -10.48
N GLY A 84 -12.90 12.61 -10.02
CA GLY A 84 -12.21 12.10 -8.84
C GLY A 84 -10.85 11.47 -9.15
N PRO A 85 -10.18 10.88 -8.16
CA PRO A 85 -9.04 9.99 -8.38
C PRO A 85 -9.44 8.84 -9.29
N ASN A 86 -8.69 8.67 -10.38
CA ASN A 86 -8.95 7.63 -11.38
C ASN A 86 -7.92 6.51 -11.21
N VAL A 87 -8.41 5.28 -11.07
CA VAL A 87 -7.60 4.07 -11.00
C VAL A 87 -8.04 3.14 -12.14
N ALA A 88 -7.12 2.70 -12.98
CA ALA A 88 -7.41 1.75 -14.06
C ALA A 88 -6.89 0.35 -13.72
N SER A 89 -7.71 -0.67 -13.97
CA SER A 89 -7.26 -2.06 -13.96
C SER A 89 -6.48 -2.37 -15.23
N VAL A 90 -5.28 -2.93 -15.09
CA VAL A 90 -4.48 -3.39 -16.23
C VAL A 90 -5.10 -4.63 -16.87
N ALA A 91 -5.81 -5.45 -16.10
CA ALA A 91 -6.37 -6.71 -16.58
C ALA A 91 -7.71 -6.50 -17.32
N THR A 92 -8.56 -5.60 -16.85
CA THR A 92 -9.89 -5.37 -17.47
C THR A 92 -9.96 -4.10 -18.31
N GLY A 93 -9.05 -3.15 -18.10
CA GLY A 93 -9.13 -1.80 -18.68
C GLY A 93 -10.19 -0.91 -18.03
N GLU A 94 -10.90 -1.42 -17.00
CA GLU A 94 -11.92 -0.67 -16.28
C GLU A 94 -11.31 0.49 -15.51
N ILE A 95 -12.03 1.63 -15.48
CA ILE A 95 -11.64 2.82 -14.74
C ILE A 95 -12.56 2.97 -13.54
N PHE A 96 -11.96 2.93 -12.35
CA PHE A 96 -12.60 3.20 -11.08
C PHE A 96 -12.42 4.66 -10.70
N HIS A 97 -13.50 5.27 -10.23
CA HIS A 97 -13.54 6.67 -9.81
C HIS A 97 -13.71 6.78 -8.29
N ASP A 98 -13.30 7.91 -7.72
CA ASP A 98 -13.48 8.24 -6.30
C ASP A 98 -12.89 7.20 -5.33
N ILE A 99 -11.80 6.54 -5.74
CA ILE A 99 -11.04 5.63 -4.89
C ILE A 99 -10.16 6.45 -3.95
N TYR A 100 -10.67 6.82 -2.77
CA TYR A 100 -9.88 7.53 -1.75
C TYR A 100 -10.11 7.04 -0.32
N LYS A 101 -11.14 6.21 -0.09
CA LYS A 101 -11.40 5.65 1.24
C LYS A 101 -10.56 4.37 1.41
N PRO A 102 -9.95 4.11 2.58
CA PRO A 102 -9.16 2.91 2.80
C PRO A 102 -9.94 1.62 2.56
N VAL A 103 -11.21 1.55 2.99
CA VAL A 103 -12.07 0.37 2.79
C VAL A 103 -12.34 0.11 1.30
N THR A 104 -12.58 1.15 0.49
CA THR A 104 -12.78 0.98 -0.96
C THR A 104 -11.48 0.59 -1.66
N ALA A 105 -10.34 1.11 -1.18
CA ALA A 105 -9.03 0.74 -1.71
C ALA A 105 -8.69 -0.72 -1.39
N GLN A 106 -8.95 -1.18 -0.16
CA GLN A 106 -8.82 -2.59 0.22
C GLN A 106 -9.65 -3.50 -0.69
N ALA A 107 -10.94 -3.23 -0.83
CA ALA A 107 -11.83 -4.04 -1.67
C ALA A 107 -11.35 -4.10 -3.13
N LEU A 108 -10.83 -2.99 -3.66
CA LEU A 108 -10.26 -2.95 -5.01
C LEU A 108 -9.00 -3.80 -5.14
N LEU A 109 -8.08 -3.74 -4.16
CA LEU A 109 -6.87 -4.57 -4.15
C LEU A 109 -7.21 -6.06 -4.05
N GLU A 110 -8.20 -6.42 -3.24
CA GLU A 110 -8.69 -7.79 -3.09
C GLU A 110 -9.35 -8.29 -4.38
N ALA A 111 -10.25 -7.52 -4.98
CA ALA A 111 -10.99 -7.92 -6.18
C ALA A 111 -10.11 -8.00 -7.44
N GLU A 112 -9.32 -6.96 -7.72
CA GLU A 112 -8.55 -6.86 -8.98
C GLU A 112 -7.23 -7.62 -8.91
N LEU A 113 -6.58 -7.64 -7.74
CA LEU A 113 -5.23 -8.17 -7.60
C LEU A 113 -5.17 -9.48 -6.80
N GLY A 114 -6.25 -9.85 -6.10
CA GLY A 114 -6.28 -11.02 -5.22
C GLY A 114 -5.35 -10.87 -4.00
N LEU A 115 -5.06 -9.64 -3.58
CA LEU A 115 -4.23 -9.37 -2.42
C LEU A 115 -5.06 -9.52 -1.14
N ASN A 116 -4.52 -10.18 -0.13
CA ASN A 116 -5.13 -10.21 1.20
C ASN A 116 -4.58 -9.05 2.04
N VAL A 117 -5.34 -7.96 2.14
CA VAL A 117 -4.96 -6.78 2.92
C VAL A 117 -5.54 -6.91 4.33
N PRO A 118 -4.73 -6.85 5.40
CA PRO A 118 -5.26 -6.93 6.75
C PRO A 118 -6.12 -5.72 7.13
N ASP A 119 -7.26 -5.96 7.78
CA ASP A 119 -8.16 -4.88 8.29
C ASP A 119 -7.43 -3.89 9.21
N ALA A 120 -6.44 -4.36 9.97
CA ALA A 120 -5.61 -3.52 10.82
C ALA A 120 -4.83 -2.47 10.01
N ALA A 121 -4.34 -2.81 8.81
CA ALA A 121 -3.67 -1.87 7.92
C ALA A 121 -4.65 -0.80 7.40
N THR A 122 -5.85 -1.22 6.99
CA THR A 122 -6.93 -0.33 6.55
C THR A 122 -7.34 0.65 7.64
N LYS A 123 -7.52 0.16 8.87
CA LYS A 123 -7.85 0.99 10.05
C LYS A 123 -6.71 1.92 10.44
N ALA A 124 -5.46 1.47 10.37
CA ALA A 124 -4.29 2.31 10.63
C ALA A 124 -4.18 3.46 9.61
N TYR A 125 -4.36 3.16 8.33
CA TYR A 125 -4.29 4.18 7.28
C TYR A 125 -5.45 5.17 7.35
N LEU A 126 -6.65 4.74 7.75
CA LEU A 126 -7.76 5.66 8.03
C LEU A 126 -7.39 6.68 9.11
N LYS A 127 -6.74 6.24 10.19
CA LYS A 127 -6.27 7.13 11.26
C LYS A 127 -5.17 8.08 10.76
N LYS A 128 -4.26 7.62 9.89
CA LYS A 128 -3.30 8.48 9.18
C LYS A 128 -4.01 9.58 8.38
N MET A 129 -5.06 9.25 7.62
CA MET A 129 -5.83 10.24 6.87
C MET A 129 -6.51 11.29 7.76
N TYR A 130 -6.97 10.87 8.95
CA TYR A 130 -7.47 11.82 9.95
C TYR A 130 -6.35 12.67 10.54
N ALA A 131 -5.17 12.12 10.79
CA ALA A 131 -4.01 12.91 11.20
C ALA A 131 -3.62 13.96 10.15
N ASP A 132 -3.60 13.58 8.86
CA ASP A 132 -3.36 14.52 7.75
C ASP A 132 -4.40 15.66 7.74
N ARG A 133 -5.67 15.35 8.04
CA ARG A 133 -6.72 16.36 8.18
C ARG A 133 -6.49 17.27 9.38
N SER A 134 -6.13 16.72 10.53
CA SER A 134 -5.81 17.51 11.73
C SER A 134 -4.63 18.44 11.49
N LEU A 135 -3.60 18.01 10.75
CA LEU A 135 -2.47 18.86 10.36
C LEU A 135 -2.91 20.02 9.46
N ARG A 136 -3.77 19.77 8.47
CA ARG A 136 -4.35 20.84 7.63
C ARG A 136 -5.20 21.83 8.43
N SER A 137 -5.79 21.38 9.53
CA SER A 137 -6.55 22.21 10.48
C SER A 137 -5.67 22.82 11.58
N ASN A 138 -4.34 22.77 11.46
CA ASN A 138 -3.38 23.28 12.43
C ASN A 138 -3.55 22.68 13.85
N GLN A 139 -3.87 21.39 13.92
CA GLN A 139 -4.01 20.62 15.17
C GLN A 139 -2.93 19.51 15.26
N PRO A 140 -1.64 19.88 15.42
CA PRO A 140 -0.54 18.91 15.41
C PRO A 140 -0.57 17.93 16.59
N ARG A 141 -1.06 18.35 17.76
CA ARG A 141 -1.20 17.44 18.92
C ARG A 141 -2.24 16.34 18.67
N GLU A 142 -3.35 16.69 18.01
CA GLU A 142 -4.36 15.70 17.64
C GLU A 142 -3.83 14.76 16.54
N ALA A 143 -3.03 15.27 15.61
CA ALA A 143 -2.35 14.43 14.63
C ALA A 143 -1.42 13.40 15.30
N ILE A 144 -0.68 13.77 16.36
CA ILE A 144 0.15 12.83 17.13
C ILE A 144 -0.71 11.74 17.78
N ASN A 145 -1.85 12.09 18.37
CA ASN A 145 -2.77 11.12 18.97
C ASN A 145 -3.27 10.11 17.93
N LEU A 146 -3.70 10.61 16.77
CA LEU A 146 -4.20 9.80 15.66
C LEU A 146 -3.11 8.90 15.05
N LEU A 147 -1.88 9.41 14.88
CA LEU A 147 -0.74 8.62 14.41
C LEU A 147 -0.33 7.55 15.43
N THR A 148 -0.38 7.87 16.72
CA THR A 148 -0.13 6.89 17.79
C THR A 148 -1.17 5.77 17.76
N ALA A 149 -2.45 6.11 17.60
CA ALA A 149 -3.50 5.13 17.44
C ALA A 149 -3.35 4.31 16.14
N ALA A 150 -2.85 4.91 15.06
CA ALA A 150 -2.52 4.19 13.82
C ALA A 150 -1.39 3.17 14.03
N LEU A 151 -0.34 3.55 14.75
CA LEU A 151 0.79 2.68 15.09
C LEU A 151 0.36 1.52 15.98
N ASN A 152 -0.52 1.75 16.95
CA ASN A 152 -1.05 0.67 17.80
C ASN A 152 -1.85 -0.36 16.98
N GLU A 153 -2.62 0.11 15.99
CA GLU A 153 -3.38 -0.77 15.10
C GLU A 153 -2.45 -1.59 14.20
N ALA A 154 -1.55 -0.92 13.47
CA ALA A 154 -0.62 -1.57 12.55
C ALA A 154 0.43 -2.42 13.28
N GLY A 155 0.76 -2.10 14.53
CA GLY A 155 1.74 -2.83 15.34
C GLY A 155 1.38 -4.29 15.58
N THR A 156 0.10 -4.64 15.48
CA THR A 156 -0.39 -6.03 15.54
C THR A 156 0.17 -6.89 14.40
N LEU A 157 0.52 -6.29 13.26
CA LEU A 157 1.03 -6.96 12.06
C LEU A 157 2.55 -7.15 12.05
N ARG A 158 3.28 -6.47 12.94
CA ARG A 158 4.75 -6.60 13.10
C ARG A 158 5.49 -6.50 11.75
N ALA A 159 6.30 -7.50 11.41
CA ALA A 159 7.12 -7.53 10.21
C ALA A 159 6.28 -7.43 8.93
N GLN A 160 5.07 -7.99 8.90
CA GLN A 160 4.15 -7.92 7.74
C GLN A 160 3.80 -6.48 7.34
N ALA A 161 3.82 -5.54 8.30
CA ALA A 161 3.55 -4.13 8.04
C ALA A 161 4.79 -3.24 8.25
N ALA A 162 6.00 -3.79 8.13
CA ALA A 162 7.24 -3.05 8.37
C ALA A 162 7.33 -1.75 7.57
N TYR A 163 6.93 -1.77 6.28
CA TYR A 163 6.87 -0.56 5.46
C TYR A 163 5.84 0.46 5.97
N LEU A 164 4.60 0.02 6.23
CA LEU A 164 3.52 0.88 6.75
C LEU A 164 3.89 1.48 8.11
N LEU A 165 4.48 0.70 9.00
CA LEU A 165 4.96 1.17 10.31
C LEU A 165 6.06 2.22 10.15
N GLY A 166 7.00 2.00 9.22
CA GLY A 166 8.05 2.96 8.90
C GLY A 166 7.48 4.32 8.47
N ILE A 167 6.53 4.34 7.52
CA ILE A 167 5.95 5.61 7.05
C ILE A 167 5.12 6.33 8.14
N LEU A 168 4.43 5.60 9.02
CA LEU A 168 3.67 6.19 10.12
C LEU A 168 4.59 6.81 11.18
N LEU A 169 5.71 6.15 11.50
CA LEU A 169 6.72 6.65 12.43
C LEU A 169 7.43 7.89 11.88
N GLU A 170 7.85 7.88 10.61
CA GLU A 170 8.47 9.05 9.96
C GLU A 170 7.49 10.24 9.95
N GLN A 171 6.22 9.99 9.64
CA GLN A 171 5.22 11.06 9.69
C GLN A 171 5.06 11.63 11.09
N ARG A 172 4.98 10.78 12.13
CA ARG A 172 4.85 11.25 13.51
C ARG A 172 6.10 12.01 13.98
N ALA A 173 7.29 11.57 13.57
CA ALA A 173 8.54 12.29 13.80
C ALA A 173 8.51 13.71 13.22
N ASN A 174 8.02 13.86 11.98
CA ASN A 174 7.90 15.18 11.35
C ASN A 174 6.93 16.10 12.11
N VAL A 175 5.85 15.54 12.69
CA VAL A 175 4.94 16.32 13.55
C VAL A 175 5.63 16.72 14.85
N TYR A 176 6.38 15.84 15.49
CA TYR A 176 7.17 16.17 16.68
C TYR A 176 8.20 17.29 16.40
N GLU A 177 8.90 17.24 15.27
CA GLU A 177 9.81 18.33 14.87
C GLU A 177 9.11 19.66 14.68
N SER A 178 7.91 19.66 14.08
CA SER A 178 7.11 20.88 13.93
C SER A 178 6.71 21.51 15.28
N LEU A 179 6.76 20.72 16.36
CA LEU A 179 6.50 21.16 17.74
C LEU A 179 7.78 21.38 18.54
N ALA A 180 8.95 21.33 17.89
CA ALA A 180 10.28 21.42 18.49
C ALA A 180 10.60 20.30 19.51
N ASP A 181 9.88 19.18 19.47
CA ASP A 181 10.17 17.99 20.28
C ASP A 181 11.15 17.07 19.53
N LEU A 182 12.42 17.45 19.54
CA LEU A 182 13.47 16.76 18.79
C LEU A 182 13.80 15.38 19.37
N GLU A 183 13.60 15.18 20.67
CA GLU A 183 13.87 13.90 21.33
C GLU A 183 12.85 12.84 20.88
N ALA A 184 11.55 13.17 20.91
CA ALA A 184 10.50 12.28 20.44
C ALA A 184 10.64 12.01 18.93
N ALA A 185 10.98 13.03 18.13
CA ALA A 185 11.23 12.86 16.70
C ALA A 185 12.39 11.89 16.43
N ALA A 186 13.51 12.03 17.14
CA ALA A 186 14.66 11.14 16.99
C ALA A 186 14.33 9.69 17.41
N ALA A 187 13.55 9.51 18.48
CA ALA A 187 13.10 8.20 18.94
C ALA A 187 12.22 7.49 17.89
N ASP A 188 11.32 8.23 17.24
CA ASP A 188 10.47 7.72 16.16
C ASP A 188 11.29 7.33 14.94
N ARG A 189 12.20 8.18 14.47
CA ARG A 189 13.06 7.86 13.32
C ARG A 189 13.98 6.66 13.57
N LYS A 190 14.52 6.55 14.79
CA LYS A 190 15.29 5.36 15.19
C LYS A 190 14.43 4.09 15.11
N THR A 191 13.17 4.19 15.50
CA THR A 191 12.23 3.07 15.42
C THR A 191 11.81 2.78 13.97
N ALA A 192 11.60 3.81 13.15
CA ALA A 192 11.33 3.68 11.72
C ALA A 192 12.48 2.96 11.02
N GLY A 193 13.72 3.39 11.28
CA GLY A 193 14.93 2.72 10.79
C GLY A 193 14.98 1.24 11.16
N ARG A 194 14.64 0.89 12.41
CA ARG A 194 14.53 -0.53 12.82
C ARG A 194 13.48 -1.29 12.03
N MET A 195 12.28 -0.74 11.84
CA MET A 195 11.23 -1.38 11.04
C MET A 195 11.67 -1.58 9.59
N LEU A 196 12.25 -0.53 8.98
CA LEU A 196 12.70 -0.55 7.58
C LEU A 196 13.90 -1.46 7.33
N SER A 197 14.70 -1.72 8.38
CA SER A 197 15.86 -2.64 8.35
C SER A 197 15.53 -4.08 8.73
N MET A 198 14.28 -4.37 9.10
CA MET A 198 13.88 -5.70 9.57
C MET A 198 14.07 -6.75 8.47
N PRO A 199 14.62 -7.94 8.76
CA PRO A 199 14.70 -9.02 7.77
C PRO A 199 13.29 -9.53 7.41
N PRO A 200 13.07 -10.01 6.17
CA PRO A 200 11.81 -10.64 5.80
C PRO A 200 11.58 -11.90 6.64
N GLU A 201 10.35 -12.10 7.10
CA GLU A 201 9.96 -13.37 7.73
C GLU A 201 10.12 -14.47 6.70
N THR A 202 10.99 -15.44 6.97
CA THR A 202 11.11 -16.63 6.14
C THR A 202 9.89 -17.51 6.40
N ASP A 203 9.09 -17.76 5.37
CA ASP A 203 8.06 -18.79 5.46
C ASP A 203 8.74 -20.11 5.82
N VAL A 204 8.56 -20.57 7.06
CA VAL A 204 8.86 -21.96 7.41
C VAL A 204 7.81 -22.77 6.68
N LEU A 205 8.18 -23.28 5.50
CA LEU A 205 7.37 -24.26 4.77
C LEU A 205 6.94 -25.33 5.78
N PRO A 206 5.64 -25.64 5.93
CA PRO A 206 5.24 -26.78 6.73
C PRO A 206 5.94 -28.01 6.14
N ALA A 207 6.65 -28.75 7.00
CA ALA A 207 7.29 -29.99 6.61
C ALA A 207 6.24 -30.88 5.94
N ARG A 208 6.51 -31.23 4.68
CA ARG A 208 5.66 -32.13 3.88
C ARG A 208 5.60 -33.51 4.51
#